data_AF-A0A3F3A8M1-F1
#
_entry.id   AF-A0A3F3A8M1-F1
#
_cell.length_a   1.000
_cell.length_b   1.000
_cell.length_c   1.000
_cell.angle_alpha   90.00
_cell.angle_beta   90.00
_cell.angle_gamma   90.00
#
_symmetry.space_group_name_H-M   'P 1'
#
loop_
_entity.id
_entity.type
_entity.pdbx_description
1 polymer ?
#
loop_
_entity_poly.entity_id
_entity_poly.type
_entity_poly.pdbx_seq_one_letter_code
_entity_poly.pdbx_strand_id
1 'polypeptide(L)' 'MAKQFVEGNKYVFSAKKFKNHMGKKKYETNKCWVNESNGREVTIESSVTGGYKYYGIVPQWCKCIENNQGRL' A
#
# COMPACT_ATOMS: atom_id res chain seq x y z
N MET A 1 -3.34 7.11 8.42
CA MET A 1 -2.70 6.10 7.55
C MET A 1 -2.78 4.77 8.28
N ALA A 2 -2.90 3.63 7.58
CA ALA A 2 -2.91 2.34 8.28
C ALA A 2 -1.54 2.12 8.93
N LYS A 3 -1.52 1.77 10.22
CA LYS A 3 -0.27 1.55 10.97
C LYS A 3 0.30 0.16 10.72
N GLN A 4 -0.55 -0.79 10.35
CA GLN A 4 -0.23 -2.16 10.05
C GLN A 4 -1.23 -2.73 9.03
N PHE A 5 -0.81 -3.74 8.28
CA PHE A 5 -1.71 -4.63 7.57
C PHE A 5 -2.39 -5.56 8.57
N VAL A 6 -3.66 -5.88 8.29
CA VAL A 6 -4.47 -6.80 9.08
C VAL A 6 -4.87 -7.93 8.15
N GLU A 7 -4.62 -9.16 8.58
CA GLU A 7 -4.99 -10.35 7.83
C GLU A 7 -6.50 -10.38 7.56
N GLY A 8 -6.87 -10.81 6.36
CA GLY A 8 -8.26 -10.83 5.89
C GLY A 8 -8.76 -9.49 5.33
N ASN A 9 -8.09 -8.36 5.58
CA ASN A 9 -8.44 -7.09 4.94
C ASN A 9 -7.82 -6.96 3.55
N LYS A 10 -8.45 -6.20 2.65
CA LYS A 10 -7.89 -5.88 1.32
C LYS A 10 -7.37 -4.46 1.28
N TYR A 11 -6.17 -4.32 0.73
CA TYR A 11 -5.48 -3.05 0.61
C TYR A 11 -5.04 -2.80 -0.83
N VAL A 12 -5.16 -1.55 -1.27
CA VAL A 12 -4.59 -1.11 -2.55
C VAL A 12 -3.50 -0.07 -2.33
N PHE A 13 -2.45 -0.13 -3.13
CA PHE A 13 -1.39 0.87 -3.10
C PHE A 13 -1.91 2.22 -3.60
N SER A 14 -1.44 3.31 -2.99
CA SER A 14 -1.82 4.68 -3.33
C SER A 14 -0.59 5.54 -3.56
N ALA A 15 -0.38 5.97 -4.81
CA ALA A 15 0.69 6.89 -5.18
C ALA A 15 0.61 8.21 -4.39
N LYS A 16 -0.61 8.68 -4.07
CA LYS A 16 -0.83 9.86 -3.21
C LYS A 16 -0.28 9.64 -1.81
N LYS A 17 -0.56 8.49 -1.19
CA LYS A 17 -0.05 8.17 0.16
C LYS A 17 1.46 7.96 0.16
N PHE A 18 1.99 7.29 -0.86
CA PHE A 18 3.43 7.18 -1.07
C PHE A 18 4.09 8.56 -1.13
N LYS A 19 3.59 9.46 -1.99
CA LYS A 19 4.11 10.83 -2.14
C LYS A 19 4.01 11.63 -0.84
N ASN A 20 2.95 11.47 -0.07
CA ASN A 20 2.80 12.15 1.22
C ASN A 20 3.78 11.62 2.27
N HIS A 21 4.08 10.32 2.26
CA HIS A 21 5.00 9.70 3.22
C HIS A 21 6.48 9.93 2.85
N MET A 22 6.83 9.75 1.58
CA MET A 22 8.22 9.78 1.09
C MET A 22 8.64 11.15 0.53
N GLY A 23 7.69 12.04 0.28
CA GLY A 23 7.91 13.35 -0.34
C GLY A 23 7.99 13.35 -1.87
N LYS A 24 7.95 14.55 -2.45
CA LYS A 24 7.93 14.76 -3.92
C LYS A 24 9.19 14.21 -4.61
N LYS A 25 10.38 14.43 -4.04
CA LYS A 25 11.65 13.97 -4.65
C LYS A 25 11.67 12.45 -4.84
N LYS A 26 11.32 11.70 -3.78
CA LYS A 26 11.25 10.24 -3.84
C LYS A 26 10.16 9.77 -4.81
N TYR A 27 9.02 10.45 -4.86
CA TYR A 27 7.98 10.15 -5.85
C TYR A 27 8.48 10.29 -7.29
N GLU A 28 9.15 11.39 -7.65
CA GLU A 28 9.65 11.57 -9.03
C GLU A 28 10.71 10.53 -9.40
N THR A 29 11.64 10.18 -8.51
CA THR A 29 12.65 9.13 -8.74
C THR A 29 12.03 7.74 -8.94
N ASN A 30 10.89 7.49 -8.31
CA ASN A 30 10.22 6.20 -8.29
C ASN A 30 8.94 6.17 -9.14
N LYS A 31 8.73 7.20 -9.98
CA LYS A 31 7.45 7.50 -10.63
C LYS A 31 6.94 6.34 -11.48
N CYS A 32 7.83 5.59 -12.13
CA CYS A 32 7.47 4.47 -12.97
C CYS A 32 6.72 3.39 -12.18
N TRP A 33 7.35 2.80 -11.17
CA TRP A 33 6.72 1.72 -10.39
C TRP A 33 5.60 2.22 -9.48
N VAL A 34 5.71 3.46 -8.96
CA VAL A 34 4.66 4.07 -8.12
C VAL A 34 3.37 4.23 -8.93
N ASN A 35 3.47 4.65 -10.20
CA ASN A 35 2.30 4.76 -11.07
C ASN A 35 1.78 3.39 -11.51
N GLU A 36 2.67 2.45 -11.81
CA GLU A 36 2.31 1.06 -12.15
C GLU A 36 1.51 0.38 -11.02
N SER A 37 1.93 0.61 -9.77
CA SER A 37 1.34 0.03 -8.57
C SER A 37 0.07 0.78 -8.11
N ASN A 38 -0.18 1.98 -8.60
CA ASN A 38 -1.29 2.82 -8.12
C ASN A 38 -2.65 2.17 -8.37
N GLY A 39 -3.40 1.94 -7.29
CA GLY A 39 -4.70 1.26 -7.33
C GLY A 39 -4.62 -0.26 -7.42
N ARG A 40 -3.42 -0.85 -7.43
CA ARG A 40 -3.23 -2.31 -7.43
C ARG A 40 -3.38 -2.88 -6.02
N GLU A 41 -3.97 -4.07 -5.96
CA GLU A 41 -4.09 -4.83 -4.72
C GLU A 41 -2.71 -5.26 -4.23
N VAL A 42 -2.53 -5.19 -2.92
CA VAL A 42 -1.28 -5.53 -2.23
C VAL A 42 -1.47 -6.87 -1.55
N THR A 43 -0.61 -7.83 -1.87
CA THR A 43 -0.52 -9.10 -1.14
C THR A 43 0.08 -8.83 0.22
N ILE A 44 -0.63 -9.19 1.29
CA ILE A 44 -0.12 -9.03 2.65
C ILE A 44 0.85 -10.18 2.93
N GLU A 45 2.10 -9.86 3.28
CA GLU A 45 3.12 -10.86 3.67
C GLU A 45 3.27 -10.91 5.20
N SER A 46 3.08 -9.77 5.87
CA SER A 46 3.11 -9.61 7.32
C SER A 46 2.34 -8.36 7.74
N SER A 47 2.24 -8.10 9.04
CA SER A 47 1.61 -6.88 9.56
C SER A 47 2.33 -5.58 9.16
N VAL A 48 3.61 -5.64 8.78
CA VAL A 48 4.43 -4.45 8.46
C VAL A 48 4.81 -4.35 6.98
N THR A 49 4.70 -5.46 6.25
CA THR A 49 5.12 -5.57 4.86
C THR A 49 4.09 -6.32 4.03
N GLY A 50 3.83 -5.80 2.84
CA GLY A 50 3.14 -6.50 1.76
C GLY A 50 3.91 -6.33 0.47
N GLY A 51 3.40 -6.91 -0.60
CA GLY A 51 4.06 -6.94 -1.90
C GLY A 51 3.11 -6.67 -3.06
N TYR A 52 3.65 -6.10 -4.12
CA TYR A 52 3.07 -6.16 -5.46
C TYR A 52 4.16 -6.47 -6.47
N LYS A 53 4.06 -7.61 -7.17
CA LYS A 53 5.12 -8.16 -8.04
C LYS A 53 6.45 -8.30 -7.29
N TYR A 54 7.41 -7.42 -7.57
CA TYR A 54 8.75 -7.41 -6.99
C TYR A 54 8.97 -6.24 -6.03
N TYR A 55 7.92 -5.46 -5.73
CA TYR A 55 8.01 -4.27 -4.90
C TYR A 55 7.50 -4.53 -3.49
N GLY A 56 8.35 -4.30 -2.50
CA GLY A 56 7.96 -4.25 -1.09
C GLY A 56 7.13 -2.99 -0.81
N ILE A 57 5.99 -3.17 -0.16
CA ILE A 57 5.00 -2.13 0.13
C ILE A 57 4.70 -2.10 1.62
N VAL A 58 4.73 -0.91 2.20
CA VAL A 58 4.40 -0.70 3.62
C VAL A 58 2.96 -0.17 3.77
N PRO A 59 2.27 -0.46 4.89
CA PRO A 59 0.84 -0.15 5.06
C PRO A 59 0.51 1.35 4.99
N GLN A 60 1.48 2.22 5.28
CA GLN A 60 1.34 3.67 5.18
C GLN A 60 1.06 4.12 3.73
N TRP A 61 1.54 3.35 2.74
CA TRP A 61 1.34 3.65 1.32
C TRP A 61 0.00 3.12 0.78
N CYS A 62 -0.77 2.41 1.61
CA CYS A 62 -1.97 1.70 1.16
C CYS A 62 -3.27 2.30 1.67
N LYS A 63 -4.37 2.05 0.96
CA LYS A 63 -5.76 2.30 1.39
C LYS A 63 -6.43 0.94 1.61
N CYS A 64 -7.02 0.75 2.79
CA CYS A 64 -7.93 -0.37 3.05
C CYS A 64 -9.20 -0.14 2.22
N ILE A 65 -9.59 -1.12 1.40
CA ILE A 65 -10.80 -1.06 0.56
C ILE A 65 -11.87 -2.06 1.00
N GLU A 66 -11.48 -3.10 1.73
CA GLU A 66 -12.38 -4.08 2.33
C GLU A 66 -11.87 -4.38 3.73
N ASN A 67 -12.74 -4.26 4.74
CA ASN A 67 -12.44 -4.61 6.11
C ASN A 67 -13.31 -5.81 6.49
N ASN A 68 -12.70 -7.00 6.58
CA ASN A 68 -13.40 -8.23 6.93
C ASN A 68 -13.55 -8.42 8.44
N GLN A 69 -13.07 -7.48 9.27
CA GLN A 69 -13.33 -7.48 10.72
C GLN A 69 -14.78 -7.06 11.10
N GLY A 70 -15.70 -6.97 10.13
CA GLY A 70 -17.06 -6.42 10.32
C GLY A 70 -18.22 -7.32 9.86
N ARG A 71 -18.00 -8.62 9.62
CA ARG A 71 -19.10 -9.59 9.60
C ARG A 71 -19.29 -10.15 11.01
N LEU A 72 -19.97 -9.36 11.85
CA LEU A 72 -20.72 -9.88 13.00
C LEU A 72 -22.19 -10.02 12.59
#